data_AF-A0A7J8Y2U7-F1
#
_entry.id   AF-A0A7J8Y2U7-F1
#
_cell.length_a   1.000
_cell.length_b   1.000
_cell.length_c   1.000
_cell.angle_alpha   90.00
_cell.angle_beta   90.00
_cell.angle_gamma   90.00
#
_symmetry.space_group_name_H-M   'P 1'
#
loop_
_entity.id
_entity.type
_entity.pdbx_description
1 polymer ?
#
loop_
_entity_poly.entity_id
_entity_poly.type
_entity_poly.pdbx_seq_one_letter_code
_entity_poly.pdbx_strand_id
1 'polypeptide(L)' 'MANLEDLLGGQVALARQFFITNLMNSQQKTSTLVKEHMLKLMGFFANAEDNGVELDENMQIEI' A
#
# COMPACT_ATOMS: atom_id res chain seq x y z
N MET A 1 -6.96 28.04 -1.78
CA MET A 1 -7.50 27.06 -0.83
C MET A 1 -7.48 25.72 -1.55
N ALA A 2 -6.83 24.70 -1.01
CA ALA A 2 -7.03 23.34 -1.52
C ALA A 2 -8.51 22.98 -1.28
N ASN A 3 -9.18 22.46 -2.30
CA ASN A 3 -10.56 22.01 -2.13
C ASN A 3 -10.55 20.63 -1.44
N LEU A 4 -11.73 20.14 -1.03
CA LEU A 4 -11.85 18.85 -0.35
C LEU A 4 -11.41 17.68 -1.24
N GLU A 5 -11.60 17.80 -2.56
CA GLU A 5 -11.23 16.80 -3.55
C GLU A 5 -9.71 16.63 -3.64
N ASP A 6 -8.96 17.73 -3.72
CA ASP A 6 -7.49 17.75 -3.70
C ASP A 6 -6.93 17.13 -2.41
N LEU A 7 -7.59 17.40 -1.27
CA LEU A 7 -7.19 16.85 0.02
C LEU A 7 -7.40 15.34 0.08
N LEU A 8 -8.56 14.85 -0.36
CA LEU A 8 -8.89 13.43 -0.40
C LEU A 8 -8.01 12.69 -1.40
N GLY A 9 -7.82 13.25 -2.60
CA GLY A 9 -6.91 12.70 -3.61
C GLY A 9 -5.46 12.63 -3.11
N GLY A 10 -5.01 13.65 -2.38
CA GLY A 10 -3.70 13.65 -1.72
C GLY A 10 -3.55 12.54 -0.66
N GLN A 11 -4.60 12.26 0.12
CA GLN A 11 -4.57 11.14 1.08
C GLN A 11 -4.48 9.79 0.39
N VAL A 12 -5.25 9.57 -0.68
CA VAL A 12 -5.18 8.33 -1.47
C VAL A 12 -3.78 8.16 -2.09
N ALA A 13 -3.19 9.23 -2.61
CA ALA A 13 -1.83 9.21 -3.16
C ALA A 13 -0.78 8.82 -2.09
N LEU A 14 -0.89 9.37 -0.88
CA LEU A 14 -0.01 9.01 0.24
C LEU A 14 -0.20 7.56 0.69
N ALA A 15 -1.45 7.09 0.78
CA ALA A 15 -1.76 5.71 1.13
C ALA A 15 -1.19 4.72 0.10
N ARG A 16 -1.29 5.06 -1.20
CA ARG A 16 -0.69 4.30 -2.29
C ARG A 16 0.83 4.24 -2.16
N GLN A 17 1.48 5.38 -1.93
CA GLN A 17 2.93 5.44 -1.74
C GLN A 17 3.37 4.62 -0.52
N PHE A 18 2.65 4.70 0.59
CA PHE A 18 2.90 3.91 1.79
C PHE A 18 2.75 2.41 1.52
N PHE A 19 1.71 1.99 0.80
CA PHE A 19 1.51 0.60 0.41
C PHE A 19 2.68 0.06 -0.42
N ILE A 20 3.05 0.76 -1.51
CA ILE A 20 4.16 0.37 -2.39
C ILE A 20 5.47 0.27 -1.60
N THR A 21 5.75 1.28 -0.76
CA THR A 21 6.99 1.33 0.02
C THR A 21 7.08 0.14 0.97
N ASN A 22 6.00 -0.19 1.68
CA ASN A 22 5.98 -1.33 2.59
C ASN A 22 6.08 -2.67 1.85
N LEU A 23 5.41 -2.79 0.71
CA LEU A 23 5.44 -3.99 -0.12
C LEU A 23 6.86 -4.26 -0.64
N MET A 24 7.49 -3.26 -1.27
CA MET A 24 8.83 -3.37 -1.85
C MET A 24 9.92 -3.63 -0.80
N ASN A 25 9.74 -3.08 0.41
CA ASN A 25 10.67 -3.31 1.52
C ASN A 25 10.34 -4.57 2.33
N SER A 26 9.26 -5.29 2.01
CA SER A 26 8.88 -6.51 2.71
C SER A 26 9.72 -7.68 2.20
N GLN A 27 10.76 -8.02 2.95
CA GLN A 27 11.56 -9.21 2.69
C GLN A 27 11.24 -10.30 3.72
N GLN A 28 11.08 -11.54 3.25
CA GLN A 28 10.95 -12.69 4.14
C GLN A 28 12.31 -12.95 4.80
N LYS A 29 12.34 -12.99 6.13
CA LYS A 29 13.53 -13.41 6.88
C LYS A 29 13.64 -14.93 6.85
N THR A 30 14.86 -15.44 6.87
CA THR A 30 15.14 -16.89 6.93
C THR A 30 14.56 -17.57 8.17
N SER A 31 14.34 -16.82 9.26
CA SER A 31 13.75 -17.32 10.50
C SER A 31 12.22 -17.22 10.58
N THR A 32 11.57 -16.51 9.63
CA THR A 32 10.11 -16.33 9.63
C THR A 32 9.42 -17.34 8.74
N LEU A 33 8.32 -17.93 9.24
CA LEU A 33 7.50 -18.83 8.45
C LEU A 33 6.87 -18.08 7.27
N VAL A 34 6.78 -18.74 6.11
CA VAL A 34 6.13 -18.18 4.91
C VAL A 34 4.72 -17.68 5.24
N LYS A 35 3.95 -18.46 6.02
CA LYS A 35 2.59 -18.09 6.44
C LYS A 35 2.54 -16.74 7.16
N GLU A 36 3.48 -16.47 8.05
CA GLU A 36 3.53 -15.22 8.82
C GLU A 36 3.90 -14.04 7.91
N HIS A 37 4.83 -14.25 6.99
CA HIS A 37 5.18 -13.25 5.99
C HIS A 37 3.99 -12.94 5.06
N MET A 38 3.27 -13.97 4.60
CA MET A 38 2.06 -13.79 3.79
C MET A 38 0.95 -13.06 4.56
N LEU A 39 0.76 -13.34 5.85
CA LEU A 39 -0.19 -12.60 6.70
C LEU A 39 0.18 -11.11 6.78
N LYS A 40 1.48 -10.79 6.92
CA LYS A 40 1.95 -9.41 6.90
C LYS A 40 1.67 -8.73 5.56
N LEU A 41 1.95 -9.41 4.44
CA LEU A 41 1.66 -8.89 3.11
C LEU A 41 0.16 -8.63 2.93
N MET A 42 -0.71 -9.59 3.29
CA MET A 42 -2.16 -9.41 3.23
C MET A 42 -2.63 -8.20 4.07
N GLY A 43 -2.01 -7.94 5.22
CA GLY A 43 -2.29 -6.74 6.00
C GLY A 43 -1.99 -5.43 5.27
N PHE A 44 -0.96 -5.39 4.41
CA PHE A 44 -0.70 -4.23 3.57
C PHE A 44 -1.77 -4.02 2.50
N PHE A 45 -2.25 -5.10 1.86
CA PHE A 45 -3.34 -5.03 0.89
C PHE A 45 -4.64 -4.55 1.53
N ALA A 46 -5.02 -5.12 2.68
CA ALA A 46 -6.22 -4.68 3.42
C ALA A 46 -6.14 -3.18 3.79
N ASN A 47 -4.99 -2.73 4.29
CA ASN A 47 -4.80 -1.31 4.59
C ASN A 47 -4.88 -0.42 3.35
N ALA A 48 -4.40 -0.86 2.19
CA ALA A 48 -4.52 -0.09 0.95
C ALA A 48 -5.99 0.05 0.53
N GLU A 49 -6.76 -1.04 0.58
CA GLU A 49 -8.20 -1.06 0.30
C GLU A 49 -8.99 -0.15 1.25
N ASP A 50 -8.72 -0.24 2.57
CA ASP A 50 -9.36 0.61 3.59
C ASP A 50 -9.11 2.11 3.37
N ASN A 51 -7.99 2.47 2.75
CA ASN A 51 -7.62 3.85 2.43
C ASN A 51 -8.03 4.27 1.01
N GLY A 52 -8.83 3.47 0.31
CA GLY A 52 -9.35 3.80 -1.01
C GLY A 52 -8.31 3.76 -2.13
N VAL A 53 -7.21 3.04 -1.95
CA VAL A 53 -6.21 2.82 -2.99
C VAL A 53 -6.75 1.80 -3.99
N GLU A 54 -6.90 2.21 -5.25
CA GLU A 54 -7.25 1.30 -6.34
C GLU A 54 -6.03 0.46 -6.74
N LEU A 55 -6.14 -0.86 -6.53
CA LEU A 55 -5.10 -1.84 -6.84
C LEU A 55 -5.46 -2.57 -8.14
N ASP A 56 -5.23 -1.93 -9.29
CA ASP A 56 -5.47 -2.51 -10.60
C ASP A 56 -4.15 -2.82 -11.35
N GLU A 57 -4.26 -3.41 -12.53
CA GLU A 57 -3.12 -3.69 -13.41
C GLU A 57 -2.42 -2.44 -13.94
N ASN A 58 -3.09 -1.28 -13.86
CA ASN A 58 -2.56 0.02 -14.25
C ASN A 58 -1.88 0.74 -13.10
N MET A 59 -1.84 0.16 -11.90
CA MET A 59 -1.22 0.77 -10.73
C MET A 59 0.29 0.89 -10.96
N GLN A 60 0.71 2.02 -11.52
CA GLN A 60 2.11 2.35 -11.72
C GLN A 60 2.80 2.67 -10.39
N ILE A 61 4.07 2.30 -10.29
CA ILE A 61 4.93 2.83 -9.25
C ILE A 61 5.49 4.14 -9.81
N GLU A 62 4.99 5.27 -9.33
CA GLU A 62 5.63 6.57 -9.59
C GLU A 62 6.92 6.61 -8.74
N ILE A 63 8.08 6.44 -9.39
CA ILE A 63 9.42 6.50 -8.81
C ILE A 63 10.00 7.90 -9.03
#